data_AF-A0A365Y404-F1
#
_entry.id   AF-A0A365Y404-F1
#
_cell.length_a   1.000
_cell.length_b   1.000
_cell.length_c   1.000
_cell.angle_alpha   90.00
_cell.angle_beta   90.00
_cell.angle_gamma   90.00
#
_symmetry.space_group_name_H-M   'P 1'
#
loop_
_entity.id
_entity.type
_entity.pdbx_description
1 polymer ?
#
loop_
_entity_poly.entity_id
_entity_poly.type
_entity_poly.pdbx_seq_one_letter_code
_entity_poly.pdbx_strand_id
1 'polypeptide(L)'
;MRILSLTFALLLFGLALHAQSDTALLRKAWVGPELAYLNFDQKGYSMDFYGQWPQDGAYTLLGDTLRLHKIRYYGEKKTLYGDGDFLIKRLTTDSLILVPINWMANKKLRGQPILYYKDQALTAKKDLRFDSLVLKSSHSYSSTPTMEIQINQKKQVKFSGLIYVIKDGSYTDILPDSTYQQLLYLLSISELDHLKSWGQEIHDDKPLSLQIWYNNKMMLIECRRFPMVADKLEQLLFKISATTKLERSSFRSL
;
A
#
# COMPACT_ATOMS: atom_id res chain seq x y z
N MET A 1 36.52 -37.06 -23.68
CA MET A 1 35.22 -37.21 -23.00
C MET A 1 35.04 -36.19 -21.84
N ARG A 2 35.27 -34.89 -22.07
CA ARG A 2 35.14 -33.81 -21.05
C ARG A 2 34.45 -32.53 -21.55
N ILE A 3 34.04 -32.48 -22.83
CA ILE A 3 33.48 -31.27 -23.46
C ILE A 3 31.97 -31.12 -23.18
N LEU A 4 31.24 -32.22 -22.94
CA LEU A 4 29.81 -32.21 -22.58
C LEU A 4 29.51 -31.57 -21.21
N SER A 5 30.49 -31.48 -20.32
CA SER A 5 30.31 -30.88 -18.98
C SER A 5 30.30 -29.35 -19.00
N LEU A 6 30.96 -28.71 -19.98
CA LEU A 6 31.09 -27.25 -20.01
C LEU A 6 29.86 -26.58 -20.64
N THR A 7 29.32 -27.16 -21.72
CA THR A 7 28.11 -26.66 -22.40
C THR A 7 26.86 -26.79 -21.54
N PHE A 8 26.74 -27.86 -20.75
CA PHE A 8 25.62 -28.03 -19.81
C PHE A 8 25.66 -27.03 -18.65
N ALA A 9 26.86 -26.71 -18.14
CA ALA A 9 27.03 -25.68 -17.10
C ALA A 9 26.69 -24.26 -17.59
N LEU A 10 27.03 -23.92 -18.85
CA LEU A 10 26.71 -22.64 -19.48
C LEU A 10 25.19 -22.45 -19.71
N LEU A 11 24.46 -23.51 -20.08
CA LEU A 11 23.00 -23.47 -20.25
C LEU A 11 22.26 -23.27 -18.92
N LEU A 12 22.72 -23.90 -17.83
CA LEU A 12 22.13 -23.72 -16.49
C LEU A 12 22.36 -22.30 -15.93
N PHE A 13 23.51 -21.69 -16.24
CA PHE A 13 23.80 -20.31 -15.82
C PHE A 13 22.86 -19.27 -16.47
N GLY A 14 22.52 -19.45 -17.75
CA GLY A 14 21.62 -18.53 -18.46
C GLY A 14 20.20 -18.49 -17.89
N LEU A 15 19.67 -19.65 -17.48
CA LEU A 15 18.32 -19.77 -16.91
C LEU A 15 18.22 -19.15 -15.51
N ALA A 16 19.26 -19.29 -14.68
CA ALA A 16 19.29 -18.71 -13.34
C ALA A 16 19.30 -17.17 -13.38
N LEU A 17 20.02 -16.57 -14.34
CA LEU A 17 20.09 -15.11 -14.51
C LEU A 17 18.73 -14.51 -14.93
N HIS A 18 17.98 -15.17 -15.82
CA HIS A 18 16.66 -14.70 -16.25
C HIS A 18 15.61 -14.78 -15.11
N ALA A 19 15.60 -15.86 -14.32
CA ALA A 19 14.68 -15.97 -13.19
C ALA A 19 14.94 -14.90 -12.11
N GLN A 20 16.21 -14.52 -11.92
CA GLN A 20 16.59 -13.48 -10.98
C GLN A 20 16.19 -12.07 -11.46
N SER A 21 16.27 -11.79 -12.77
CA SER A 21 15.84 -10.51 -13.34
C SER A 21 14.33 -10.30 -13.23
N ASP A 22 13.53 -11.33 -13.51
CA ASP A 22 12.07 -11.23 -13.45
C ASP A 22 11.58 -11.02 -12.01
N THR A 23 12.18 -11.74 -11.07
CA THR A 23 11.90 -11.53 -9.65
C THR A 23 12.25 -10.10 -9.21
N ALA A 24 13.35 -9.53 -9.71
CA ALA A 24 13.72 -8.15 -9.41
C ALA A 24 12.75 -7.13 -10.02
N LEU A 25 12.30 -7.35 -11.26
CA LEU A 25 11.32 -6.49 -11.94
C LEU A 25 9.96 -6.49 -11.22
N LEU A 26 9.52 -7.66 -10.74
CA LEU A 26 8.23 -7.79 -10.05
C LEU A 26 8.20 -7.08 -8.68
N ARG A 27 9.35 -6.99 -7.99
CA ARG A 27 9.47 -6.52 -6.60
C ARG A 27 9.31 -5.00 -6.44
N LYS A 28 8.07 -4.55 -6.55
CA LYS A 28 7.63 -3.17 -6.39
C LYS A 28 6.11 -3.13 -6.20
N ALA A 29 5.60 -1.91 -6.00
CA ALA A 29 4.17 -1.65 -5.99
C ALA A 29 3.66 -1.39 -7.42
N TRP A 30 2.51 -1.95 -7.72
CA TRP A 30 1.83 -1.97 -9.00
C TRP A 30 0.42 -1.47 -8.78
N VAL A 31 -0.01 -0.49 -9.57
CA VAL A 31 -1.35 0.10 -9.51
C VAL A 31 -2.05 -0.14 -10.83
N GLY A 32 -3.25 -0.70 -10.75
CA GLY A 32 -4.14 -0.97 -11.87
C GLY A 32 -5.38 -0.07 -11.84
N PRO A 33 -6.37 -0.36 -12.69
CA PRO A 33 -7.63 0.39 -12.72
C PRO A 33 -8.36 0.28 -11.38
N GLU A 34 -9.19 1.30 -11.07
CA GLU A 34 -10.06 1.32 -9.89
C GLU A 34 -9.34 1.04 -8.56
N LEU A 35 -8.12 1.55 -8.40
CA LEU A 35 -7.29 1.35 -7.20
C LEU A 35 -6.84 -0.10 -6.96
N ALA A 36 -6.92 -0.97 -7.97
CA ALA A 36 -6.32 -2.29 -7.89
C ALA A 36 -4.83 -2.16 -7.55
N TYR A 37 -4.36 -2.87 -6.53
CA TYR A 37 -3.02 -2.75 -6.01
C TYR A 37 -2.38 -4.12 -5.84
N LEU A 38 -1.13 -4.25 -6.26
CA LEU A 38 -0.26 -5.39 -5.95
C LEU A 38 1.09 -4.85 -5.51
N ASN A 39 1.65 -5.36 -4.43
CA ASN A 39 3.03 -5.08 -4.05
C ASN A 39 3.73 -6.39 -3.76
N PHE A 40 4.90 -6.58 -4.35
CA PHE A 40 5.74 -7.75 -4.13
C PHE A 40 7.05 -7.31 -3.49
N ASP A 41 7.48 -8.02 -2.46
CA ASP A 41 8.78 -7.81 -1.83
C ASP A 41 9.47 -9.14 -1.52
N GLN A 42 10.46 -9.12 -0.63
CA GLN A 42 11.17 -10.32 -0.19
C GLN A 42 10.37 -11.17 0.80
N LYS A 43 9.41 -10.59 1.50
CA LYS A 43 8.58 -11.23 2.54
C LYS A 43 7.32 -11.87 1.95
N GLY A 44 6.82 -11.32 0.85
CA GLY A 44 5.61 -11.82 0.21
C GLY A 44 4.96 -10.84 -0.75
N TYR A 45 3.64 -10.94 -0.84
CA TYR A 45 2.83 -9.98 -1.57
C TYR A 45 1.79 -9.34 -0.65
N SER A 46 1.36 -8.16 -1.06
CA SER A 46 0.20 -7.44 -0.57
C SER A 46 -0.69 -7.12 -1.76
N MET A 47 -1.99 -7.34 -1.66
CA MET A 47 -2.92 -7.03 -2.74
C MET A 47 -4.21 -6.42 -2.22
N ASP A 48 -4.80 -5.55 -3.03
CA ASP A 48 -6.14 -5.02 -2.78
C ASP A 48 -6.81 -4.80 -4.12
N PHE A 49 -7.78 -5.64 -4.43
CA PHE A 49 -8.60 -5.45 -5.62
C PHE A 49 -9.74 -4.51 -5.28
N TYR A 50 -9.76 -3.35 -5.94
CA TYR A 50 -10.85 -2.37 -5.87
C TYR A 50 -11.02 -1.67 -4.51
N GLY A 51 -10.01 -1.67 -3.65
CA GLY A 51 -10.01 -0.94 -2.38
C GLY A 51 -10.86 -1.59 -1.27
N GLN A 52 -11.19 -2.87 -1.39
CA GLN A 52 -12.13 -3.55 -0.50
C GLN A 52 -11.55 -4.77 0.22
N TRP A 53 -10.53 -5.40 -0.34
CA TRP A 53 -10.08 -6.72 0.12
C TRP A 53 -8.56 -6.79 0.22
N PRO A 54 -7.96 -6.01 1.13
CA PRO A 54 -6.54 -6.08 1.41
C PRO A 54 -6.20 -7.50 1.89
N GLN A 55 -5.20 -8.10 1.26
CA GLN A 55 -4.72 -9.42 1.59
C GLN A 55 -3.20 -9.49 1.45
N ASP A 56 -2.57 -10.10 2.43
CA ASP A 56 -1.14 -10.43 2.39
C ASP A 56 -0.94 -11.94 2.25
N GLY A 57 0.20 -12.33 1.67
CA GLY A 57 0.53 -13.73 1.49
C GLY A 57 1.95 -13.94 0.96
N ALA A 58 2.25 -15.17 0.54
CA ALA A 58 3.50 -15.50 -0.15
C ALA A 58 3.24 -15.65 -1.64
N TYR A 59 4.25 -15.48 -2.49
CA TYR A 59 4.12 -15.72 -3.93
C TYR A 59 5.25 -16.60 -4.44
N THR A 60 5.06 -17.20 -5.62
CA THR A 60 6.08 -17.94 -6.35
C THR A 60 5.98 -17.62 -7.82
N LEU A 61 7.12 -17.45 -8.48
CA LEU A 61 7.24 -17.35 -9.93
C LEU A 61 7.65 -18.71 -10.51
N LEU A 62 6.82 -19.24 -11.41
CA LEU A 62 7.00 -20.52 -12.08
C LEU A 62 7.01 -20.26 -13.59
N GLY A 63 8.16 -19.86 -14.13
CA GLY A 63 8.25 -19.40 -15.52
C GLY A 63 7.40 -18.14 -15.73
N ASP A 64 6.43 -18.23 -16.62
CA ASP A 64 5.46 -17.16 -16.90
C ASP A 64 4.28 -17.12 -15.92
N THR A 65 4.24 -17.99 -14.91
CA THR A 65 3.11 -18.10 -13.99
C THR A 65 3.45 -17.51 -12.63
N LEU A 66 2.67 -16.52 -12.20
CA LEU A 66 2.63 -15.99 -10.83
C LEU A 66 1.60 -16.78 -10.01
N ARG A 67 2.06 -17.47 -8.98
CA ARG A 67 1.21 -18.15 -8.00
C ARG A 67 1.19 -17.39 -6.69
N LEU A 68 0.00 -16.99 -6.24
CA LEU A 68 -0.23 -16.42 -4.92
C LEU A 68 -0.59 -17.51 -3.92
N HIS A 69 -0.11 -17.39 -2.70
CA HIS A 69 -0.36 -18.31 -1.59
C HIS A 69 -0.91 -17.58 -0.38
N LYS A 70 -1.99 -18.09 0.18
CA LYS A 70 -2.49 -17.69 1.50
C LYS A 70 -1.69 -18.41 2.57
N ILE A 71 -1.26 -17.67 3.58
CA ILE A 71 -0.56 -18.22 4.74
C ILE A 71 -1.59 -18.51 5.83
N ARG A 72 -1.58 -19.72 6.39
CA ARG A 72 -2.27 -20.03 7.65
C ARG A 72 -1.29 -20.59 8.67
N TYR A 73 -1.52 -20.23 9.93
CA TYR A 73 -0.76 -20.74 11.07
C TYR A 73 -1.63 -21.71 11.85
N TYR A 74 -1.10 -22.90 12.11
CA TYR A 74 -1.69 -23.92 12.99
C TYR A 74 -0.70 -24.15 14.13
N GLY A 75 -0.82 -23.38 15.21
CA GLY A 75 0.25 -23.22 16.19
C GLY A 75 1.47 -22.57 15.54
N GLU A 76 2.65 -23.19 15.70
CA GLU A 76 3.90 -22.73 15.07
C GLU A 76 4.03 -23.17 13.60
N LYS A 77 3.17 -24.08 13.11
CA LYS A 77 3.26 -24.60 11.76
C LYS A 77 2.65 -23.63 10.75
N LYS A 78 3.47 -23.19 9.79
CA LYS A 78 3.05 -22.39 8.63
C LYS A 78 2.64 -23.30 7.47
N THR A 79 1.42 -23.15 6.97
CA THR A 79 0.93 -23.85 5.78
C THR A 79 0.59 -22.85 4.67
N LEU A 80 1.04 -23.15 3.45
CA LEU A 80 0.73 -22.38 2.24
C LEU A 80 -0.40 -23.05 1.48
N TYR A 81 -1.44 -22.27 1.15
CA TYR A 81 -2.53 -22.70 0.28
C TYR A 81 -2.52 -21.86 -0.98
N GLY A 82 -2.60 -22.49 -2.16
CA GLY A 82 -2.76 -21.75 -3.41
C GLY A 82 -3.97 -20.83 -3.30
N ASP A 83 -3.79 -19.55 -3.61
CA ASP A 83 -4.79 -18.48 -3.45
C ASP A 83 -5.17 -17.85 -4.79
N GLY A 84 -4.43 -18.14 -5.86
CA GLY A 84 -4.75 -17.74 -7.23
C GLY A 84 -3.51 -17.86 -8.12
N ASP A 85 -3.72 -18.32 -9.35
CA ASP A 85 -2.66 -18.40 -10.36
C ASP A 85 -2.94 -17.41 -11.49
N PHE A 86 -1.89 -16.72 -11.93
CA PHE A 86 -1.94 -15.73 -13.00
C PHE A 86 -0.83 -15.98 -14.00
N LEU A 87 -1.17 -15.90 -15.29
CA LEU A 87 -0.20 -15.87 -16.38
C LEU A 87 0.30 -14.43 -16.55
N ILE A 88 1.62 -14.24 -16.51
CA ILE A 88 2.32 -12.99 -16.78
C ILE A 88 2.43 -12.84 -18.29
N LYS A 89 1.56 -12.03 -18.88
CA LYS A 89 1.62 -11.72 -20.32
C LYS A 89 2.68 -10.68 -20.65
N ARG A 90 2.99 -9.81 -19.69
CA ARG A 90 4.03 -8.78 -19.81
C ARG A 90 4.57 -8.44 -18.43
N LEU A 91 5.90 -8.39 -18.30
CA LEU A 91 6.61 -7.85 -17.16
C LEU A 91 7.76 -6.99 -17.67
N THR A 92 7.69 -5.70 -17.38
CA THR A 92 8.70 -4.70 -17.76
C THR A 92 8.99 -3.81 -16.56
N THR A 93 9.87 -2.81 -16.69
CA THR A 93 10.11 -1.85 -15.61
C THR A 93 8.85 -1.10 -15.19
N ASP A 94 7.94 -0.85 -16.14
CA ASP A 94 6.85 0.12 -15.98
C ASP A 94 5.47 -0.52 -16.06
N SER A 95 5.37 -1.75 -16.60
CA SER A 95 4.11 -2.42 -16.88
C SER A 95 4.13 -3.90 -16.47
N LEU A 96 3.02 -4.32 -15.85
CA LEU A 96 2.70 -5.70 -15.51
C LEU A 96 1.30 -6.04 -16.06
N ILE A 97 1.18 -7.11 -16.83
CA ILE A 97 -0.10 -7.60 -17.37
C ILE A 97 -0.31 -9.04 -16.90
N LEU A 98 -1.42 -9.26 -16.18
CA LEU A 98 -1.77 -10.55 -15.61
C LEU A 98 -3.08 -11.08 -16.21
N VAL A 99 -3.15 -12.38 -16.43
CA VAL A 99 -4.37 -13.10 -16.84
C VAL A 99 -4.67 -14.19 -15.81
N PRO A 100 -5.85 -14.22 -15.16
CA PRO A 100 -6.20 -15.27 -14.21
C PRO A 100 -6.34 -16.61 -14.94
N ILE A 101 -5.65 -17.65 -14.47
CA ILE A 101 -5.67 -18.98 -15.13
C ILE A 101 -6.43 -20.06 -14.36
N ASN A 102 -6.77 -19.81 -13.09
CA ASN A 102 -7.56 -20.74 -12.29
C ASN A 102 -8.82 -20.11 -11.71
N TRP A 103 -9.74 -20.94 -11.20
CA TRP A 103 -11.04 -20.49 -10.69
C TRP A 103 -10.91 -19.56 -9.49
N MET A 104 -9.88 -19.73 -8.64
CA MET A 104 -9.64 -18.89 -7.47
C MET A 104 -9.24 -17.47 -7.86
N ALA A 105 -8.33 -17.33 -8.81
CA ALA A 105 -7.94 -16.03 -9.37
C ALA A 105 -9.14 -15.34 -10.03
N ASN A 106 -9.88 -16.05 -10.89
CA ASN A 106 -11.07 -15.51 -11.55
C ASN A 106 -12.14 -15.02 -10.55
N LYS A 107 -12.37 -15.78 -9.48
CA LYS A 107 -13.32 -15.39 -8.41
C LYS A 107 -12.91 -14.09 -7.72
N LYS A 108 -11.62 -13.92 -7.40
CA LYS A 108 -11.11 -12.68 -6.76
C LYS A 108 -11.29 -11.45 -7.65
N LEU A 109 -11.14 -11.60 -8.96
CA LEU A 109 -11.21 -10.50 -9.92
C LEU A 109 -12.62 -10.16 -10.39
N ARG A 110 -13.66 -10.82 -9.85
CA ARG A 110 -15.06 -10.67 -10.31
C ARG A 110 -15.21 -10.87 -11.82
N GLY A 111 -14.42 -11.77 -12.40
CA GLY A 111 -14.46 -12.09 -13.83
C GLY A 111 -13.72 -11.14 -14.76
N GLN A 112 -12.90 -10.20 -14.26
CA GLN A 112 -12.00 -9.44 -15.14
C GLN A 112 -10.97 -10.36 -15.81
N PRO A 113 -10.92 -10.42 -17.16
CA PRO A 113 -10.12 -11.41 -17.87
C PRO A 113 -8.64 -11.01 -18.00
N ILE A 114 -8.32 -9.72 -17.89
CA ILE A 114 -6.96 -9.19 -18.01
C ILE A 114 -6.82 -8.03 -17.02
N LEU A 115 -5.72 -8.03 -16.28
CA LEU A 115 -5.36 -6.96 -15.38
C LEU A 115 -4.16 -6.20 -15.93
N TYR A 116 -4.30 -4.89 -16.01
CA TYR A 116 -3.25 -3.99 -16.46
C TYR A 116 -2.75 -3.17 -15.28
N TYR A 117 -1.46 -3.28 -14.99
CA TYR A 117 -0.80 -2.53 -13.94
C TYR A 117 0.33 -1.67 -14.50
N LYS A 118 0.51 -0.51 -13.85
CA LYS A 118 1.69 0.36 -13.98
C LYS A 118 2.46 0.39 -12.65
N ASP A 119 3.77 0.62 -12.70
CA ASP A 119 4.55 0.87 -11.49
C ASP A 119 3.95 2.06 -10.71
N GLN A 120 3.72 1.89 -9.40
CA GLN A 120 3.16 2.93 -8.54
C GLN A 120 4.00 4.22 -8.59
N ALA A 121 5.33 4.12 -8.69
CA ALA A 121 6.19 5.30 -8.74
C ALA A 121 5.89 6.18 -9.96
N LEU A 122 5.35 5.60 -11.04
CA LEU A 122 4.98 6.29 -12.27
C LEU A 122 3.58 6.90 -12.21
N THR A 123 2.83 6.70 -11.12
CA THR A 123 1.53 7.34 -10.90
C THR A 123 1.62 8.73 -10.29
N ALA A 124 2.84 9.15 -9.92
CA ALA A 124 3.09 10.42 -9.26
C ALA A 124 2.51 11.61 -10.03
N LYS A 125 1.55 12.30 -9.41
CA LYS A 125 0.95 13.52 -9.93
C LYS A 125 1.94 14.70 -9.83
N LYS A 126 2.54 15.07 -10.96
CA LYS A 126 3.59 16.11 -11.05
C LYS A 126 3.09 17.52 -10.70
N ASP A 127 1.80 17.78 -10.88
CA ASP A 127 1.15 19.07 -10.68
C ASP A 127 0.32 19.12 -9.37
N LEU A 128 0.65 18.29 -8.39
CA LEU A 128 0.00 18.30 -7.09
C LEU A 128 0.36 19.58 -6.31
N ARG A 129 -0.60 20.50 -6.16
CA ARG A 129 -0.51 21.64 -5.24
C ARG A 129 -1.23 21.30 -3.95
N PHE A 130 -0.48 20.91 -2.93
CA PHE A 130 -1.02 20.57 -1.62
C PHE A 130 -1.29 21.82 -0.78
N ASP A 131 -2.48 21.94 -0.19
CA ASP A 131 -2.85 23.06 0.68
C ASP A 131 -2.90 22.64 2.15
N SER A 132 -3.65 21.58 2.46
CA SER A 132 -3.78 21.02 3.80
C SER A 132 -4.39 19.62 3.80
N LEU A 133 -4.23 18.91 4.92
CA LEU A 133 -4.99 17.70 5.22
C LEU A 133 -5.39 17.66 6.70
N VAL A 134 -6.45 16.93 6.97
CA VAL A 134 -6.90 16.53 8.31
C VAL A 134 -7.20 15.05 8.29
N LEU A 135 -6.52 14.27 9.13
CA LEU A 135 -6.85 12.88 9.40
C LEU A 135 -7.45 12.78 10.80
N LYS A 136 -8.60 12.13 10.92
CA LYS A 136 -9.22 11.79 12.21
C LYS A 136 -9.44 10.29 12.30
N SER A 137 -9.08 9.71 13.43
CA SER A 137 -9.43 8.35 13.81
C SER A 137 -10.17 8.35 15.14
N SER A 138 -11.28 7.63 15.19
CA SER A 138 -12.05 7.46 16.41
C SER A 138 -11.71 6.16 17.14
N HIS A 139 -12.23 6.03 18.36
CA HIS A 139 -12.02 4.85 19.19
C HIS A 139 -12.62 3.59 18.54
N SER A 140 -11.90 2.47 18.66
CA SER A 140 -12.39 1.12 18.38
C SER A 140 -11.95 0.19 19.51
N TYR A 141 -12.50 -1.02 19.58
CA TYR A 141 -12.07 -2.04 20.53
C TYR A 141 -10.67 -2.61 20.23
N SER A 142 -10.01 -2.15 19.16
CA SER A 142 -8.64 -2.51 18.79
C SER A 142 -7.61 -1.54 19.36
N SER A 143 -6.30 -1.86 19.27
CA SER A 143 -5.19 -1.00 19.72
C SER A 143 -4.91 0.19 18.80
N THR A 144 -5.92 0.69 18.10
CA THR A 144 -5.73 1.70 17.07
C THR A 144 -5.86 3.10 17.66
N PRO A 145 -4.92 4.03 17.36
CA PRO A 145 -4.91 5.34 18.00
C PRO A 145 -6.17 6.17 17.73
N THR A 146 -6.77 6.73 18.78
CA THR A 146 -7.76 7.80 18.66
C THR A 146 -7.00 9.12 18.57
N MET A 147 -7.04 9.75 17.39
CA MET A 147 -6.25 10.95 17.15
C MET A 147 -6.84 11.83 16.04
N GLU A 148 -6.43 13.08 16.05
CA GLU A 148 -6.57 14.02 14.95
C GLU A 148 -5.21 14.60 14.60
N ILE A 149 -4.88 14.66 13.31
CA ILE A 149 -3.68 15.33 12.81
C ILE A 149 -4.06 16.26 11.66
N GLN A 150 -3.60 17.51 11.75
CA GLN A 150 -3.76 18.53 10.72
C GLN A 150 -2.38 18.93 10.22
N ILE A 151 -2.18 18.98 8.91
CA ILE A 151 -0.93 19.41 8.28
C ILE A 151 -1.27 20.40 7.18
N ASN A 152 -0.52 21.50 7.06
CA ASN A 152 -0.72 22.47 5.99
C ASN A 152 0.51 22.65 5.09
N GLN A 153 0.35 23.42 4.02
CA GLN A 153 1.39 23.74 3.05
C GLN A 153 2.60 24.49 3.64
N LYS A 154 2.45 25.10 4.82
CA LYS A 154 3.53 25.74 5.58
C LYS A 154 4.25 24.74 6.52
N LYS A 155 4.01 23.44 6.34
CA LYS A 155 4.56 22.34 7.17
C LYS A 155 4.09 22.37 8.62
N GLN A 156 3.16 23.24 9.00
CA GLN A 156 2.68 23.30 10.37
C GLN A 156 1.83 22.06 10.63
N VAL A 157 2.09 21.40 11.75
CA VAL A 157 1.33 20.26 12.23
C VAL A 157 0.58 20.62 13.51
N LYS A 158 -0.67 20.22 13.60
CA LYS A 158 -1.45 20.17 14.84
C LYS A 158 -1.83 18.73 15.09
N PHE A 159 -1.60 18.24 16.29
CA PHE A 159 -1.92 16.87 16.67
C PHE A 159 -2.72 16.88 17.97
N SER A 160 -3.79 16.09 18.02
CA SER A 160 -4.55 15.81 19.22
C SER A 160 -4.66 14.30 19.38
N GLY A 161 -4.16 13.75 20.46
CA GLY A 161 -4.21 12.32 20.74
C GLY A 161 -4.99 12.02 22.02
N LEU A 162 -5.62 10.84 22.08
CA LEU A 162 -6.34 10.36 23.27
C LEU A 162 -5.91 8.93 23.66
N ILE A 163 -6.54 7.90 23.09
CA ILE A 163 -6.32 6.49 23.44
C ILE A 163 -5.36 5.84 22.44
N TYR A 164 -4.49 4.94 22.91
CA TYR A 164 -3.50 4.19 22.11
C TYR A 164 -2.51 5.05 21.30
N VAL A 165 -2.42 6.35 21.60
CA VAL A 165 -1.42 7.26 21.06
C VAL A 165 -0.16 7.25 21.94
N ILE A 166 0.99 7.54 21.33
CA ILE A 166 2.25 7.71 22.06
C ILE A 166 2.25 9.02 22.87
N LYS A 167 1.53 10.04 22.40
CA LYS A 167 1.41 11.36 23.02
C LYS A 167 -0.07 11.67 23.23
N ASP A 168 -0.50 11.74 24.49
CA ASP A 168 -1.85 12.18 24.85
C ASP A 168 -1.93 13.72 24.98
N GLY A 169 -3.04 14.31 24.54
CA GLY A 169 -3.29 15.75 24.54
C GLY A 169 -3.01 16.45 23.21
N SER A 170 -2.93 17.78 23.25
CA SER A 170 -2.75 18.64 22.07
C SER A 170 -1.32 19.15 21.91
N TYR A 171 -0.84 19.11 20.67
CA TYR A 171 0.52 19.47 20.28
C TYR A 171 0.56 20.22 18.96
N THR A 172 1.60 21.03 18.80
CA THR A 172 1.87 21.80 17.58
C THR A 172 3.35 21.80 17.25
N ASP A 173 3.69 21.78 15.98
CA ASP A 173 5.09 21.86 15.53
C ASP A 173 5.18 22.22 14.03
N ILE A 174 6.40 22.21 13.50
CA ILE A 174 6.73 22.25 12.08
C ILE A 174 7.32 20.89 11.69
N LEU A 175 6.76 20.26 10.65
CA LEU A 175 7.28 18.98 10.15
C LEU A 175 8.71 19.15 9.59
N PRO A 176 9.63 18.22 9.91
CA PRO A 176 10.92 18.14 9.25
C PRO A 176 10.76 18.05 7.73
N ASP A 177 11.66 18.70 7.00
CA ASP A 177 11.63 18.76 5.54
C ASP A 177 11.56 17.37 4.89
N SER A 178 12.32 16.41 5.39
CA SER A 178 12.29 15.02 4.90
C SER A 178 10.91 14.38 5.05
N THR A 179 10.29 14.50 6.21
CA THR A 179 8.93 14.00 6.48
C THR A 179 7.89 14.69 5.61
N TYR A 180 8.02 16.00 5.43
CA TYR A 180 7.11 16.78 4.60
C TYR A 180 7.22 16.41 3.11
N GLN A 181 8.45 16.25 2.60
CA GLN A 181 8.66 15.78 1.22
C GLN A 181 8.14 14.35 1.03
N GLN A 182 8.31 13.48 2.03
CA GLN A 182 7.74 12.15 2.00
C GLN A 182 6.21 12.18 1.95
N LEU A 183 5.57 13.08 2.71
CA LEU A 183 4.12 13.29 2.65
C LEU A 183 3.68 13.71 1.24
N LEU A 184 4.33 14.72 0.65
CA LEU A 184 4.01 15.20 -0.70
C LEU A 184 4.17 14.09 -1.75
N TYR A 185 5.25 13.31 -1.66
CA TYR A 185 5.47 12.18 -2.53
C TYR A 185 4.37 11.13 -2.40
N LEU A 186 4.03 10.72 -1.17
CA LEU A 186 2.98 9.73 -0.93
C LEU A 186 1.62 10.22 -1.44
N LEU A 187 1.26 11.49 -1.19
CA LEU A 187 0.05 12.09 -1.74
C LEU A 187 0.04 12.02 -3.28
N SER A 188 1.18 12.29 -3.92
CA SER A 188 1.27 12.28 -5.39
C SER A 188 1.05 10.91 -6.01
N ILE A 189 1.40 9.81 -5.32
CA ILE A 189 1.25 8.43 -5.82
C ILE A 189 0.03 7.68 -5.26
N SER A 190 -0.76 8.33 -4.39
CA SER A 190 -1.93 7.71 -3.74
C SER A 190 -3.19 7.72 -4.61
N GLU A 191 -3.09 8.14 -5.88
CA GLU A 191 -4.23 8.20 -6.82
C GLU A 191 -5.43 8.97 -6.22
N LEU A 192 -5.16 10.13 -5.58
CA LEU A 192 -6.13 10.89 -4.79
C LEU A 192 -7.47 11.12 -5.53
N ASP A 193 -7.42 11.39 -6.83
CA ASP A 193 -8.62 11.65 -7.65
C ASP A 193 -9.57 10.43 -7.75
N HIS A 194 -9.07 9.22 -7.46
CA HIS A 194 -9.81 7.96 -7.52
C HIS A 194 -10.23 7.44 -6.14
N LEU A 195 -9.72 8.01 -5.05
CA LEU A 195 -10.12 7.64 -3.69
C LEU A 195 -11.58 8.06 -3.44
N LYS A 196 -12.34 7.19 -2.78
CA LYS A 196 -13.75 7.42 -2.46
C LYS A 196 -14.07 6.79 -1.11
N SER A 197 -15.08 7.29 -0.42
CA SER A 197 -15.61 6.61 0.77
C SER A 197 -16.18 5.25 0.35
N TRP A 198 -15.65 4.16 0.93
CA TRP A 198 -16.19 2.82 0.70
C TRP A 198 -17.06 2.41 1.89
N GLY A 199 -18.24 1.87 1.59
CA GLY A 199 -18.99 1.06 2.55
C GLY A 199 -18.28 -0.28 2.76
N GLN A 200 -17.20 -0.27 3.52
CA GLN A 200 -16.56 -1.50 4.00
C GLN A 200 -17.35 -2.01 5.22
N GLU A 201 -18.00 -3.16 5.08
CA GLU A 201 -18.58 -3.89 6.22
C GLU A 201 -17.46 -4.61 6.99
N ILE A 202 -16.64 -3.82 7.70
CA ILE A 202 -15.68 -4.37 8.66
C ILE A 202 -16.27 -4.12 10.05
N HIS A 203 -16.86 -5.16 10.64
CA HIS A 203 -17.32 -5.12 12.02
C HIS A 203 -16.12 -4.82 12.95
N ASP A 204 -16.36 -4.00 13.98
CA ASP A 204 -15.41 -3.63 15.04
C ASP A 204 -14.18 -2.79 14.64
N ASP A 205 -14.07 -2.34 13.39
CA ASP A 205 -13.00 -1.42 12.96
C ASP A 205 -13.40 0.06 13.14
N LYS A 206 -12.42 0.94 13.32
CA LYS A 206 -12.64 2.37 13.60
C LYS A 206 -13.16 3.11 12.37
N PRO A 207 -14.03 4.11 12.52
CA PRO A 207 -14.17 5.16 11.53
C PRO A 207 -12.85 5.96 11.39
N LEU A 208 -12.42 6.13 10.15
CA LEU A 208 -11.29 6.95 9.73
C LEU A 208 -11.82 7.98 8.74
N SER A 209 -11.47 9.25 8.95
CA SER A 209 -11.74 10.30 7.96
C SER A 209 -10.46 11.01 7.55
N LEU A 210 -10.30 11.21 6.25
CA LEU A 210 -9.21 11.98 5.67
C LEU A 210 -9.79 13.05 4.76
N GLN A 211 -9.58 14.28 5.17
CA GLN A 211 -9.91 15.47 4.41
C GLN A 211 -8.63 16.04 3.81
N ILE A 212 -8.58 16.26 2.50
CA ILE A 212 -7.41 16.80 1.81
C ILE A 212 -7.84 17.94 0.89
N TRP A 213 -7.17 19.07 1.02
CA TRP A 213 -7.24 20.18 0.08
C TRP A 213 -6.00 20.17 -0.81
N TYR A 214 -6.24 20.08 -2.12
CA TYR A 214 -5.20 20.09 -3.12
C TYR A 214 -5.76 20.59 -4.44
N ASN A 215 -4.94 21.27 -5.27
CA ASN A 215 -5.34 21.77 -6.57
C ASN A 215 -6.67 22.55 -6.56
N ASN A 216 -6.90 23.37 -5.53
CA ASN A 216 -8.12 24.16 -5.33
C ASN A 216 -9.40 23.33 -5.15
N LYS A 217 -9.30 22.07 -4.72
CA LYS A 217 -10.46 21.24 -4.39
C LYS A 217 -10.28 20.54 -3.05
N MET A 218 -11.40 20.18 -2.44
CA MET A 218 -11.46 19.41 -1.20
C MET A 218 -11.95 18.00 -1.51
N MET A 219 -11.28 17.01 -0.95
CA MET A 219 -11.71 15.62 -0.94
C MET A 219 -11.89 15.17 0.50
N LEU A 220 -12.99 14.48 0.77
CA LEU A 220 -13.27 13.81 2.04
C LEU A 220 -13.44 12.32 1.77
N ILE A 221 -12.65 11.51 2.46
CA ILE A 221 -12.74 10.06 2.43
C ILE A 221 -13.11 9.60 3.83
N GLU A 222 -14.20 8.85 3.94
CA GLU A 222 -14.64 8.20 5.16
C GLU A 222 -14.62 6.69 4.92
N CYS A 223 -13.81 5.98 5.70
CA CYS A 223 -13.64 4.54 5.57
C CYS A 223 -13.25 3.94 6.91
N ARG A 224 -13.15 2.61 6.98
CA ARG A 224 -12.54 1.95 8.14
C ARG A 224 -11.04 1.74 7.92
N ARG A 225 -10.68 1.47 6.67
CA ARG A 225 -9.30 1.33 6.21
C ARG A 225 -9.13 1.96 4.84
N PHE A 226 -7.99 2.63 4.61
CA PHE A 226 -7.63 3.12 3.28
C PHE A 226 -7.28 1.96 2.33
N PRO A 227 -7.44 2.15 1.00
CA PRO A 227 -7.08 1.13 0.04
C PRO A 227 -5.56 1.01 0.04
N MET A 228 -5.03 -0.16 -0.32
CA MET A 228 -3.58 -0.40 -0.16
C MET A 228 -2.68 0.55 -0.95
N VAL A 229 -3.19 1.17 -2.02
CA VAL A 229 -2.48 2.23 -2.75
C VAL A 229 -2.14 3.45 -1.88
N ALA A 230 -2.92 3.71 -0.83
CA ALA A 230 -2.73 4.79 0.13
C ALA A 230 -2.24 4.32 1.52
N ASP A 231 -1.94 3.03 1.71
CA ASP A 231 -1.54 2.47 3.01
C ASP A 231 -0.25 3.12 3.56
N LYS A 232 0.73 3.41 2.69
CA LYS A 232 1.96 4.12 3.12
C LYS A 232 1.67 5.54 3.59
N LEU A 233 0.70 6.24 2.98
CA LEU A 233 0.25 7.56 3.43
C LEU A 233 -0.38 7.45 4.82
N GLU A 234 -1.27 6.48 5.02
CA GLU A 234 -1.88 6.18 6.32
C GLU A 234 -0.80 5.96 7.39
N GLN A 235 0.13 5.04 7.13
CA GLN A 235 1.22 4.71 8.05
C GLN A 235 2.08 5.92 8.41
N LEU A 236 2.40 6.78 7.43
CA LEU A 236 3.15 8.00 7.69
C LEU A 236 2.38 8.90 8.67
N LEU A 237 1.09 9.14 8.41
CA LEU A 237 0.25 10.02 9.22
C LEU A 237 0.12 9.52 10.66
N PHE A 238 -0.06 8.21 10.88
CA PHE A 238 -0.06 7.61 12.23
C PHE A 238 1.29 7.72 12.95
N LYS A 239 2.41 7.74 12.20
CA LYS A 239 3.76 7.79 12.78
C LYS A 239 4.23 9.22 13.10
N ILE A 240 3.60 10.27 12.56
CA ILE A 240 4.07 11.66 12.77
C ILE A 240 4.16 12.01 14.27
N SER A 241 3.21 11.56 15.09
CA SER A 241 3.23 11.80 16.54
C SER A 241 4.38 11.10 17.26
N ALA A 242 4.89 10.01 16.70
CA ALA A 242 6.02 9.24 17.21
C ALA A 242 7.37 9.81 16.77
N THR A 243 7.46 10.30 15.53
CA THR A 243 8.73 10.64 14.87
C THR A 243 9.07 12.11 14.90
N THR A 244 8.11 12.99 15.20
CA THR A 244 8.31 14.44 15.24
C THR A 244 8.40 14.94 16.68
N LYS A 245 9.28 15.92 16.94
CA LYS A 245 9.47 16.53 18.27
C LYS A 245 8.35 17.51 18.61
N LEU A 246 7.12 17.00 18.67
CA LEU A 246 5.94 17.80 18.92
C LEU A 246 5.99 18.52 20.28
N GLU A 247 5.80 19.84 20.26
CA GLU A 247 5.70 20.67 21.46
C GLU A 247 4.26 20.68 21.97
N ARG A 248 4.10 20.46 23.28
CA ARG A 248 2.78 20.44 23.91
C ARG A 248 2.18 21.84 23.85
N SER A 249 1.01 21.97 23.25
CA SER A 249 0.32 23.25 23.22
C SER A 249 -0.23 23.55 24.62
N SER A 250 -0.02 24.78 25.09
CA SER A 250 -0.61 25.26 26.36
C SER A 250 -2.14 25.41 26.30
N PHE A 251 -2.73 25.27 25.11
CA PHE A 251 -4.17 25.30 24.91
C PHE A 251 -4.79 23.95 25.26
N ARG A 252 -5.57 23.92 26.34
CA ARG A 252 -6.63 22.92 26.53
C ARG A 252 -7.75 23.26 25.53
N SER A 253 -7.96 22.41 24.53
CA SER A 253 -9.24 22.42 23.82
C SER A 253 -10.33 21.95 24.81
N LEU A 254 -11.38 22.77 24.93
CA LEU A 254 -12.62 22.45 25.66
C LEU A 254 -13.29 21.19 25.11
#